data_AF-A0A1Z8W1Q5-F1
#
_entry.id   AF-A0A1Z8W1Q5-F1
#
_cell.length_a   1.000
_cell.length_b   1.000
_cell.length_c   1.000
_cell.angle_alpha   90.00
_cell.angle_beta   90.00
_cell.angle_gamma   90.00
#
_symmetry.space_group_name_H-M   'P 1'
#
loop_
_entity.id
_entity.type
_entity.pdbx_description
1 polymer ?
#
loop_
_entity_poly.entity_id
_entity_poly.type
_entity_poly.pdbx_seq_one_letter_code
_entity_poly.pdbx_strand_id
1 'polypeptide(L)'
;MIDKFGGITYLVVFIIHFVAYAFYAFRCVFRTQAFVDQYGMGDESAIMTRFFGAIFIASVLMALYIMFVRAPGLEGTWAFFNLIFLQNLSAFLVSLFSHREGRLGVNEKTSIEGNIAPGILTILSALLCYGLADKIYY
;
A
#
# COMPACT_ATOMS: atom_id res chain seq x y z
N MET A 1 -4.60 8.99 21.10
CA MET A 1 -4.40 8.41 19.74
C MET A 1 -5.72 8.24 19.03
N ILE A 2 -6.68 7.55 19.65
CA ILE A 2 -8.03 7.31 19.10
C ILE A 2 -8.71 8.59 18.60
N ASP A 3 -8.71 9.67 19.40
CA ASP A 3 -9.36 10.93 19.00
C ASP A 3 -8.66 11.63 17.81
N LYS A 4 -7.33 11.50 17.73
CA LYS A 4 -6.54 12.02 16.60
C LYS A 4 -6.87 11.35 15.28
N PHE A 5 -7.47 10.15 15.34
CA PHE A 5 -7.87 9.34 14.20
C PHE A 5 -9.38 9.29 14.00
N GLY A 6 -10.15 10.19 14.62
CA GLY A 6 -11.62 10.21 14.41
C GLY A 6 -12.34 8.98 14.97
N GLY A 7 -11.73 8.29 15.93
CA GLY A 7 -12.29 7.10 16.57
C GLY A 7 -11.49 5.82 16.32
N ILE A 8 -11.88 4.76 17.04
CA ILE A 8 -11.16 3.48 17.02
C ILE A 8 -11.24 2.79 15.65
N THR A 9 -12.38 2.95 14.96
CA THR A 9 -12.63 2.33 13.65
C THR A 9 -11.58 2.75 12.63
N TYR A 10 -11.37 4.04 12.43
CA TYR A 10 -10.40 4.54 11.46
C TYR A 10 -8.95 4.34 11.89
N LEU A 11 -8.67 4.36 13.20
CA LEU A 11 -7.36 3.97 13.71
C LEU A 11 -7.03 2.52 13.35
N VAL A 12 -7.97 1.60 13.51
CA VAL A 12 -7.80 0.19 13.14
C VAL A 12 -7.61 0.03 11.63
N VAL A 13 -8.44 0.70 10.81
CA VAL A 13 -8.29 0.69 9.34
C VAL A 13 -6.91 1.21 8.93
N PHE A 14 -6.45 2.31 9.53
CA PHE A 14 -5.13 2.89 9.26
C PHE A 14 -4.01 1.89 9.61
N ILE A 15 -4.07 1.28 10.79
CA ILE A 15 -3.06 0.29 11.23
C ILE A 15 -3.05 -0.90 10.28
N ILE A 16 -4.20 -1.50 9.97
CA ILE A 16 -4.29 -2.64 9.05
C ILE A 16 -3.71 -2.28 7.68
N HIS A 17 -4.05 -1.11 7.16
CA HIS A 17 -3.56 -0.64 5.86
C HIS A 17 -2.03 -0.55 5.83
N PHE A 18 -1.43 0.13 6.82
CA PHE A 18 0.02 0.32 6.83
C PHE A 18 0.82 -0.89 7.33
N VAL A 19 0.21 -1.81 8.07
CA VAL A 19 0.79 -3.13 8.36
C VAL A 19 0.88 -3.96 7.08
N ALA A 20 -0.15 -3.93 6.23
CA ALA A 20 -0.08 -4.59 4.92
C ALA A 20 1.05 -3.99 4.05
N TYR A 21 1.21 -2.67 4.06
CA TYR A 21 2.35 -2.02 3.41
C TYR A 21 3.69 -2.51 3.99
N ALA A 22 3.83 -2.55 5.31
CA ALA A 22 5.05 -3.03 5.96
C ALA A 22 5.36 -4.50 5.63
N PHE A 23 4.33 -5.35 5.53
CA PHE A 23 4.46 -6.74 5.10
C PHE A 23 5.02 -6.84 3.67
N TYR A 24 4.43 -6.12 2.71
CA TYR A 24 4.93 -6.12 1.33
C TYR A 24 6.31 -5.47 1.21
N ALA A 25 6.57 -4.38 1.93
CA ALA A 25 7.89 -3.76 2.01
C ALA A 25 8.95 -4.78 2.46
N PHE A 26 8.67 -5.50 3.54
CA PHE A 26 9.57 -6.51 4.09
C PHE A 26 9.80 -7.66 3.09
N ARG A 27 8.73 -8.18 2.48
CA ARG A 27 8.81 -9.25 1.48
C ARG A 27 9.64 -8.83 0.27
N CYS A 28 9.40 -7.63 -0.26
CA CYS A 28 10.09 -7.12 -1.44
C CYS A 28 11.57 -6.79 -1.18
N VAL A 29 11.92 -6.27 0.01
CA VAL A 29 13.29 -5.79 0.29
C VAL A 29 14.17 -6.85 0.95
N PHE A 30 13.68 -7.53 1.99
CA PHE A 30 14.48 -8.46 2.80
C PHE A 30 14.24 -9.93 2.46
N ARG A 31 13.12 -10.25 1.80
CA ARG A 31 12.78 -11.61 1.34
C ARG A 31 12.56 -11.65 -0.17
N THR A 32 13.29 -10.79 -0.92
CA THR A 32 13.10 -10.59 -2.35
C THR A 32 13.07 -11.89 -3.14
N GLN A 33 14.01 -12.81 -2.89
CA GLN A 33 14.07 -14.10 -3.59
C GLN A 33 12.75 -14.87 -3.44
N ALA A 34 12.27 -15.03 -2.20
CA ALA A 34 11.02 -15.74 -1.93
C ALA A 34 9.79 -15.05 -2.55
N PHE A 35 9.82 -13.73 -2.70
CA PHE A 35 8.76 -12.98 -3.38
C PHE A 35 8.82 -13.19 -4.90
N VAL A 36 10.00 -13.05 -5.50
CA VAL A 36 10.24 -13.29 -6.93
C VAL A 36 9.87 -14.72 -7.34
N ASP A 37 10.26 -15.71 -6.54
CA ASP A 37 9.97 -17.13 -6.77
C ASP A 37 8.47 -17.44 -6.69
N GLN A 38 7.75 -16.78 -5.78
CA GLN A 38 6.31 -16.94 -5.60
C GLN A 38 5.54 -16.56 -6.86
N TYR A 39 5.99 -15.52 -7.58
CA TYR A 39 5.33 -15.03 -8.79
C TYR A 39 6.04 -15.43 -10.10
N GLY A 40 7.15 -16.18 -10.03
CA GLY A 40 7.88 -16.65 -11.20
C GLY A 40 8.50 -15.53 -12.05
N MET A 41 8.95 -14.43 -11.43
CA MET A 41 9.45 -13.24 -12.14
C MET A 41 10.91 -13.38 -12.63
N GLY A 42 11.64 -14.40 -12.19
CA GLY A 42 13.07 -14.61 -12.45
C GLY A 42 13.98 -13.67 -11.64
N ASP A 43 15.20 -14.12 -11.34
CA ASP A 43 16.11 -13.44 -10.38
C ASP A 43 16.45 -11.99 -10.77
N GLU A 44 16.53 -11.69 -12.08
CA GLU A 44 16.81 -10.35 -12.60
C GLU A 44 15.75 -9.30 -12.21
N SER A 45 14.53 -9.74 -11.85
CA SER A 45 13.48 -8.85 -11.35
C SER A 45 13.78 -8.27 -9.96
N ALA A 46 14.76 -8.82 -9.23
CA ALA A 46 15.04 -8.46 -7.84
C ALA A 46 15.31 -6.97 -7.63
N ILE A 47 15.98 -6.30 -8.57
CA ILE A 47 16.24 -4.85 -8.48
C ILE A 47 14.91 -4.08 -8.51
N MET A 48 14.03 -4.40 -9.45
CA MET A 48 12.72 -3.74 -9.58
C MET A 48 11.79 -4.08 -8.41
N THR A 49 11.82 -5.32 -7.91
CA THR A 49 11.07 -5.72 -6.71
C THR A 49 11.52 -4.93 -5.48
N ARG A 50 12.83 -4.78 -5.26
CA ARG A 50 13.37 -4.00 -4.14
C ARG A 50 13.06 -2.51 -4.28
N PHE A 51 13.16 -1.97 -5.49
CA PHE A 51 12.77 -0.59 -5.80
C PHE A 51 11.31 -0.34 -5.40
N PHE A 52 10.39 -1.21 -5.80
CA PHE A 52 8.98 -1.14 -5.40
C PHE A 52 8.81 -1.21 -3.87
N GLY A 53 9.51 -2.15 -3.21
CA GLY A 53 9.50 -2.28 -1.76
C GLY A 53 10.01 -1.03 -1.02
N ALA A 54 11.00 -0.33 -1.57
CA ALA A 54 11.55 0.90 -0.98
C ALA A 54 10.50 2.04 -0.90
N ILE A 55 9.63 2.15 -1.91
CA ILE A 55 8.52 3.12 -1.89
C ILE A 55 7.55 2.80 -0.75
N PHE A 56 7.26 1.52 -0.52
CA PHE A 56 6.41 1.09 0.59
C PHE A 56 7.06 1.37 1.94
N ILE A 57 8.37 1.21 2.09
CA ILE A 57 9.10 1.62 3.30
C ILE A 57 8.87 3.11 3.58
N ALA A 58 9.04 3.97 2.59
CA ALA A 58 8.83 5.41 2.75
C ALA A 58 7.40 5.73 3.21
N SER A 59 6.39 5.08 2.63
CA SER A 59 4.99 5.23 3.03
C SER A 59 4.74 4.78 4.48
N VAL A 60 5.34 3.66 4.92
CA VAL A 60 5.25 3.19 6.30
C VAL A 60 5.92 4.16 7.26
N LEU A 61 7.10 4.68 6.92
CA LEU A 61 7.80 5.66 7.75
C LEU A 61 6.97 6.95 7.91
N MET A 62 6.32 7.43 6.85
CA MET A 62 5.39 8.55 6.98
C MET A 62 4.18 8.22 7.84
N ALA A 63 3.60 7.04 7.69
CA ALA A 63 2.47 6.62 8.53
C ALA A 63 2.86 6.58 10.02
N LEU A 64 4.03 6.04 10.35
CA LEU A 64 4.57 6.01 11.71
C LEU A 64 4.86 7.43 12.24
N TYR A 65 5.41 8.31 11.40
CA TYR A 65 5.63 9.71 11.75
C TYR A 65 4.32 10.44 12.06
N ILE A 66 3.29 10.29 11.22
CA ILE A 66 1.96 10.87 11.43
C ILE A 66 1.34 10.35 12.73
N MET A 67 1.46 9.05 12.98
CA MET A 67 0.86 8.41 14.15
C MET A 67 1.56 8.83 15.45
N PHE A 68 2.89 8.73 15.51
CA PHE A 68 3.63 8.79 16.79
C PHE A 68 4.37 10.11 17.03
N VAL A 69 4.74 10.84 15.98
CA VAL A 69 5.66 11.98 16.09
C VAL A 69 4.92 13.30 15.85
N ARG A 70 4.02 13.35 14.86
CA ARG A 70 3.32 14.58 14.47
C ARG A 70 2.31 15.01 15.52
N ALA A 71 2.55 16.14 16.19
CA ALA A 71 1.66 16.62 17.25
C ALA A 71 0.19 16.81 16.79
N PRO A 72 -0.09 17.42 15.63
CA PRO A 72 -1.45 17.52 15.09
C PRO A 72 -2.04 16.20 14.54
N GLY A 73 -1.29 15.09 14.56
CA GLY A 73 -1.75 13.81 14.02
C GLY A 73 -2.08 13.90 12.53
N LEU A 74 -3.35 13.66 12.19
CA LEU A 74 -3.87 13.63 10.82
C LEU A 74 -4.14 15.00 10.18
N GLU A 75 -4.18 16.09 10.96
CA GLU A 75 -4.62 17.41 10.46
C GLU A 75 -3.76 17.91 9.28
N GLY A 76 -4.37 18.27 8.15
CA GLY A 76 -3.64 18.74 6.97
C GLY A 76 -2.73 17.71 6.28
N THR A 77 -2.97 16.41 6.47
CA THR A 77 -2.17 15.34 5.83
C THR A 77 -2.74 14.82 4.51
N TRP A 78 -3.74 15.50 3.93
CA TRP A 78 -4.46 15.06 2.72
C TRP A 78 -3.55 14.62 1.58
N ALA A 79 -2.43 15.31 1.33
CA ALA A 79 -1.55 15.01 0.21
C ALA A 79 -0.97 13.59 0.30
N PHE A 80 -0.63 13.14 1.51
CA PHE A 80 -0.14 11.79 1.75
C PHE A 80 -1.25 10.75 1.51
N PHE A 81 -2.43 10.95 2.11
CA PHE A 81 -3.54 10.02 1.96
C PHE A 81 -4.04 9.91 0.52
N ASN A 82 -4.13 11.03 -0.20
CA ASN A 82 -4.53 11.02 -1.61
C ASN A 82 -3.49 10.36 -2.50
N LEU A 83 -2.19 10.57 -2.23
CA LEU A 83 -1.14 9.87 -2.96
C LEU A 83 -1.23 8.36 -2.73
N ILE A 84 -1.39 7.91 -1.48
CA ILE A 84 -1.55 6.49 -1.14
C ILE A 84 -2.77 5.89 -1.85
N PHE A 85 -3.91 6.58 -1.81
CA PHE A 85 -5.11 6.14 -2.53
C PHE A 85 -4.87 6.01 -4.04
N LEU A 86 -4.29 7.03 -4.67
CA LEU A 86 -4.01 7.02 -6.10
C LEU A 86 -2.98 5.94 -6.48
N GLN A 87 -1.97 5.71 -5.65
CA GLN A 87 -0.99 4.63 -5.85
C GLN A 87 -1.68 3.25 -5.80
N ASN A 88 -2.51 3.00 -4.79
CA ASN A 88 -3.25 1.75 -4.66
C ASN A 88 -4.23 1.54 -5.82
N LEU A 89 -5.00 2.57 -6.18
CA LEU A 89 -5.95 2.51 -7.28
C LEU A 89 -5.23 2.26 -8.61
N SER A 90 -4.13 2.97 -8.86
CA SER A 90 -3.33 2.78 -10.07
C SER A 90 -2.76 1.36 -10.12
N ALA A 91 -2.20 0.86 -9.02
CA ALA A 91 -1.71 -0.50 -8.93
C ALA A 91 -2.82 -1.53 -9.23
N PHE A 92 -4.02 -1.33 -8.71
CA PHE A 92 -5.17 -2.20 -8.95
C PHE A 92 -5.62 -2.18 -10.42
N LEU A 93 -5.76 -1.00 -11.03
CA LEU A 93 -6.19 -0.88 -12.43
C LEU A 93 -5.13 -1.47 -13.39
N VAL A 94 -3.86 -1.19 -13.14
CA VAL A 94 -2.74 -1.73 -13.95
C VAL A 94 -2.61 -3.25 -13.76
N SER A 95 -2.88 -3.78 -12.56
CA SER A 95 -2.83 -5.22 -12.33
C SER A 95 -3.94 -5.95 -13.10
N LEU A 96 -5.16 -5.39 -13.16
CA LEU A 96 -6.27 -5.91 -13.96
C LEU A 96 -5.94 -5.91 -15.45
N PHE A 97 -5.36 -4.82 -15.95
CA PHE A 97 -4.89 -4.74 -17.33
C PHE A 97 -3.83 -5.81 -17.64
N SER A 98 -2.83 -5.94 -16.75
CA SER A 98 -1.73 -6.89 -16.91
C SER A 98 -2.21 -8.35 -16.91
N HIS A 99 -3.23 -8.69 -16.10
CA HIS A 99 -3.81 -10.04 -16.07
C HIS A 99 -4.71 -10.38 -17.27
N ARG A 100 -5.35 -9.38 -17.90
CA ARG A 100 -6.35 -9.61 -18.96
C ARG A 100 -5.80 -9.47 -20.37
N GLU A 101 -4.97 -8.46 -20.61
CA GLU A 101 -4.55 -8.03 -21.95
C GLU A 101 -3.02 -8.04 -22.11
N GLY A 102 -2.28 -7.90 -21.01
CA GLY A 102 -0.83 -7.92 -20.99
C GLY A 102 -0.27 -9.33 -21.11
N ARG A 103 -0.05 -9.83 -22.33
CA ARG A 103 0.63 -11.13 -22.58
C ARG A 103 2.10 -11.17 -22.08
N LEU A 104 2.57 -10.12 -21.40
CA LEU A 104 3.91 -9.97 -20.83
C LEU A 104 3.89 -10.31 -19.34
N GLY A 105 4.70 -11.28 -18.93
CA GLY A 105 4.90 -11.62 -17.53
C GLY A 105 3.80 -12.47 -16.89
N VAL A 106 2.82 -12.95 -17.65
CA VAL A 106 1.83 -13.94 -17.19
C VAL A 106 2.39 -15.35 -17.40
N ASN A 107 2.39 -16.15 -16.34
CA ASN A 107 2.83 -17.54 -16.31
C ASN A 107 1.94 -18.36 -15.36
N GLU A 108 2.26 -19.64 -15.18
CA GLU A 108 1.52 -20.57 -14.31
C GLU A 108 1.52 -20.21 -12.81
N LYS A 109 2.43 -19.33 -12.37
CA LYS A 109 2.48 -18.77 -11.01
C LYS A 109 1.80 -17.40 -10.90
N THR A 110 1.25 -16.85 -11.99
CA THR A 110 0.49 -15.61 -11.94
C THR A 110 -0.74 -15.79 -11.06
N SER A 111 -0.73 -15.09 -9.92
CA SER A 111 -1.73 -15.23 -8.88
C SER A 111 -2.73 -14.07 -8.90
N ILE A 112 -4.02 -14.39 -8.73
CA ILE A 112 -5.09 -13.42 -8.55
C ILE A 112 -4.88 -12.52 -7.32
N GLU A 113 -4.03 -12.92 -6.37
CA GLU A 113 -3.55 -12.07 -5.28
C GLU A 113 -3.02 -10.72 -5.79
N GLY A 114 -2.33 -10.72 -6.94
CA GLY A 114 -1.82 -9.51 -7.57
C GLY A 114 -2.90 -8.49 -7.95
N ASN A 115 -4.17 -8.90 -8.01
CA ASN A 115 -5.34 -8.02 -8.16
C ASN A 115 -6.06 -7.78 -6.83
N ILE A 116 -6.22 -8.82 -6.01
CA ILE A 116 -6.97 -8.73 -4.76
C ILE A 116 -6.27 -7.81 -3.76
N ALA A 117 -4.94 -7.95 -3.58
CA ALA A 117 -4.18 -7.15 -2.64
C ALA A 117 -4.27 -5.64 -2.92
N PRO A 118 -3.94 -5.13 -4.13
CA PRO A 118 -4.10 -3.71 -4.42
C PRO A 118 -5.56 -3.25 -4.40
N GLY A 119 -6.53 -4.12 -4.74
CA GLY A 119 -7.96 -3.82 -4.61
C GLY A 119 -8.40 -3.58 -3.16
N ILE A 120 -7.99 -4.44 -2.22
CA ILE A 120 -8.26 -4.27 -0.79
C ILE A 120 -7.58 -2.99 -0.28
N LEU A 121 -6.31 -2.76 -0.63
CA LEU A 121 -5.60 -1.54 -0.24
C LEU A 121 -6.30 -0.29 -0.79
N THR A 122 -6.81 -0.33 -2.01
CA THR A 122 -7.60 0.76 -2.60
C THR A 122 -8.83 1.06 -1.75
N ILE A 123 -9.62 0.05 -1.38
CA ILE A 123 -10.81 0.22 -0.55
C ILE A 123 -10.44 0.80 0.82
N LEU A 124 -9.42 0.24 1.49
CA LEU A 124 -8.99 0.73 2.80
C LEU A 124 -8.51 2.19 2.74
N SER A 125 -7.72 2.55 1.74
CA SER A 125 -7.27 3.94 1.55
C SER A 125 -8.42 4.90 1.19
N ALA A 126 -9.41 4.45 0.40
CA ALA A 126 -10.61 5.23 0.12
C ALA A 126 -11.43 5.49 1.39
N LEU A 127 -11.59 4.47 2.25
CA LEU A 127 -12.26 4.62 3.55
C LEU A 127 -11.54 5.61 4.46
N LEU A 128 -10.21 5.63 4.43
CA LEU A 128 -9.42 6.62 5.18
C LEU A 128 -9.60 8.03 4.59
N CYS A 129 -9.51 8.20 3.27
CA CYS A 129 -9.71 9.50 2.61
C CYS A 129 -11.11 10.08 2.86
N TYR A 130 -12.14 9.25 2.77
CA TYR A 130 -13.53 9.68 2.96
C TYR A 130 -13.86 9.87 4.45
N GLY A 131 -13.52 8.87 5.27
CA GLY A 131 -13.91 8.84 6.68
C GLY A 131 -13.14 9.78 7.60
N LEU A 132 -11.95 10.22 7.17
CA LEU A 132 -11.13 11.19 7.90
C LEU A 132 -11.13 12.56 7.23
N ALA A 133 -12.07 12.84 6.32
CA ALA A 133 -12.06 14.03 5.49
C ALA A 133 -12.08 15.33 6.31
N ASP A 134 -12.84 15.35 7.41
CA ASP A 134 -12.93 16.47 8.36
C ASP A 134 -11.59 16.76 9.07
N LYS A 135 -10.64 15.83 9.05
CA LYS A 135 -9.32 15.98 9.66
C LYS A 135 -8.24 16.22 8.62
N ILE A 136 -8.16 15.39 7.57
CA ILE A 136 -7.01 15.42 6.67
C ILE A 136 -7.02 16.61 5.70
N TYR A 137 -8.20 17.17 5.38
CA TYR A 137 -8.38 18.29 4.43
C TYR A 137 -8.49 19.66 5.09
N TYR A 138 -8.47 19.73 6.42
CA TYR A 138 -8.46 20.97 7.19
C TYR A 138 -7.04 21.43 7.54
#